data_AF-A0A3E1DZQ1-F1
#
_entry.id   AF-A0A3E1DZQ1-F1
#
_cell.length_a   1.000
_cell.length_b   1.000
_cell.length_c   1.000
_cell.angle_alpha   90.00
_cell.angle_beta   90.00
_cell.angle_gamma   90.00
#
_symmetry.space_group_name_H-M   'P 1'
#
loop_
_entity.id
_entity.type
_entity.pdbx_description
1 polymer ?
#
loop_
_entity_poly.entity_id
_entity_poly.type
_entity_poly.pdbx_seq_one_letter_code
_entity_poly.pdbx_strand_id
1 'polypeptide(L)'
;METKSGIETTLDFPLNTKKLDHRRRISDVPPPQTFHKEFFKMSRVCSITKAKPSQGSVIHRRGLAKKRGGIGQHVTKVVARTFFPNLQTKRIWVPEENRFVTVKLTARALKTVTKNGAFATLKKAGLL
;
A
#
# COMPACT_ATOMS: atom_id res chain seq x y z
N MET A 1 -20.93 4.65 91.25
CA MET A 1 -21.08 3.19 91.11
C MET A 1 -21.06 2.90 89.61
N GLU A 2 -19.92 3.08 88.95
CA GLU A 2 -18.96 2.01 88.66
C GLU A 2 -19.64 0.70 88.22
N THR A 3 -19.62 0.44 86.92
CA THR A 3 -19.17 -0.86 86.40
C THR A 3 -18.40 -0.65 85.10
N LYS A 4 -17.19 -1.22 85.08
CA LYS A 4 -16.21 -1.24 84.01
C LYS A 4 -16.45 -2.45 83.11
N SER A 5 -16.33 -2.28 81.80
CA SER A 5 -15.85 -3.27 80.80
C SER A 5 -16.20 -2.70 79.42
N GLY A 6 -15.27 -2.20 78.59
CA GLY A 6 -14.13 -2.94 78.08
C GLY A 6 -14.62 -3.93 77.03
N ILE A 7 -14.42 -3.60 75.74
CA ILE A 7 -13.84 -4.45 74.68
C ILE A 7 -14.13 -3.82 73.32
N GLU A 8 -13.03 -3.42 72.68
CA GLU A 8 -12.89 -3.06 71.28
C GLU A 8 -13.23 -4.27 70.39
N THR A 9 -14.04 -4.08 69.35
CA THR A 9 -13.92 -4.89 68.14
C THR A 9 -14.30 -4.03 66.94
N THR A 10 -13.31 -3.26 66.47
CA THR A 10 -13.12 -2.96 65.05
C THR A 10 -13.04 -4.29 64.29
N LEU A 11 -14.11 -4.65 63.57
CA LEU A 11 -14.00 -5.62 62.49
C LEU A 11 -14.06 -4.87 61.18
N ASP A 12 -12.87 -4.40 60.82
CA ASP A 12 -12.51 -3.92 59.51
C ASP A 12 -12.90 -4.97 58.46
N PHE A 13 -13.80 -4.57 57.57
CA PHE A 13 -14.01 -5.24 56.29
C PHE A 13 -12.65 -5.45 55.62
N PRO A 14 -12.29 -6.68 55.19
CA PRO A 14 -11.12 -6.84 54.35
C PRO A 14 -11.44 -6.19 52.99
N LEU A 15 -10.90 -5.00 52.76
CA LEU A 15 -10.73 -4.45 51.42
C LEU A 15 -9.87 -5.44 50.64
N ASN A 16 -10.53 -6.31 49.88
CA ASN A 16 -9.95 -7.09 48.80
C ASN A 16 -9.49 -6.14 47.70
N THR A 17 -8.38 -5.46 47.96
CA THR A 17 -7.62 -4.75 46.94
C THR A 17 -6.74 -5.79 46.25
N LYS A 18 -7.36 -6.62 45.40
CA LYS A 18 -6.63 -7.15 44.25
C LYS A 18 -6.09 -5.93 43.52
N LYS A 19 -4.80 -5.70 43.73
CA LYS A 19 -3.98 -4.74 43.02
C LYS A 19 -4.21 -4.97 41.53
N LEU A 20 -5.11 -4.18 40.94
CA LEU A 20 -5.17 -4.02 39.51
C LEU A 20 -3.91 -3.24 39.17
N ASP A 21 -2.84 -3.98 38.90
CA ASP A 21 -1.62 -3.43 38.31
C ASP A 21 -1.97 -2.89 36.92
N HIS A 22 -2.49 -1.66 36.89
CA HIS A 22 -2.79 -0.90 35.68
C HIS A 22 -1.55 -0.25 35.05
N ARG A 23 -0.35 -0.66 35.47
CA ARG A 23 0.86 -0.35 34.70
C ARG A 23 1.08 -1.45 33.66
N ARG A 24 0.31 -1.39 32.56
CA ARG A 24 0.85 -1.87 31.28
C ARG A 24 2.14 -1.07 31.09
N ARG A 25 3.29 -1.72 31.19
CA ARG A 25 4.57 -1.02 31.02
C ARG A 25 4.55 -0.45 29.61
N ILE A 26 5.03 0.79 29.45
CA ILE A 26 5.22 1.41 28.13
C ILE A 26 6.12 0.55 27.21
N SER A 27 6.84 -0.44 27.77
CA SER A 27 7.63 -1.44 27.06
C SER A 27 6.84 -2.56 26.37
N ASP A 28 5.53 -2.70 26.60
CA ASP A 28 4.69 -3.77 26.00
C ASP A 28 3.92 -3.31 24.75
N VAL A 29 4.13 -2.07 24.29
CA VAL A 29 3.59 -1.63 23.00
C VAL A 29 4.53 -2.18 21.92
N PRO A 30 4.12 -3.20 21.13
CA PRO A 30 4.92 -3.62 20.00
C PRO A 30 5.13 -2.38 19.12
N PRO A 31 6.36 -2.09 18.66
CA PRO A 31 6.55 -1.00 17.71
C PRO A 31 5.55 -1.22 16.56
N PRO A 32 4.87 -0.15 16.06
CA PRO A 32 3.99 -0.32 14.91
C PRO A 32 4.83 -1.00 13.86
N GLN A 33 4.47 -2.25 13.51
CA GLN A 33 5.27 -3.09 12.64
C GLN A 33 5.46 -2.30 11.36
N THR A 34 6.61 -1.63 11.25
CA THR A 34 7.07 -1.03 10.03
C THR A 34 7.40 -2.25 9.19
N PHE A 35 6.40 -2.73 8.46
CA PHE A 35 6.53 -3.74 7.42
C PHE A 35 7.35 -3.12 6.28
N HIS A 36 8.61 -2.79 6.58
CA HIS A 36 9.68 -2.90 5.62
C HIS A 36 9.89 -4.39 5.42
N LYS A 37 9.23 -4.95 4.40
CA LYS A 37 9.82 -5.97 3.52
C LYS A 37 8.91 -6.19 2.33
N GLU A 38 9.27 -5.59 1.20
CA GLU A 38 9.97 -6.31 0.11
C GLU A 38 8.97 -6.99 -0.85
N PHE A 39 8.07 -6.22 -1.46
CA PHE A 39 7.50 -6.59 -2.77
C PHE A 39 7.84 -5.54 -3.84
N PHE A 40 8.86 -4.74 -3.56
CA PHE A 40 9.37 -3.74 -4.48
C PHE A 40 10.41 -4.37 -5.41
N LYS A 41 10.01 -5.41 -6.15
CA LYS A 41 10.84 -5.88 -7.25
C LYS A 41 11.05 -4.66 -8.15
N MET A 42 12.31 -4.23 -8.32
CA MET A 42 12.73 -3.20 -9.28
C MET A 42 12.36 -3.55 -10.74
N SER A 43 11.59 -4.61 -10.96
CA SER A 43 10.94 -4.92 -12.22
C SER A 43 10.14 -3.73 -12.74
N ARG A 44 10.35 -3.41 -14.02
CA ARG A 44 9.54 -2.48 -14.81
C ARG A 44 8.15 -3.08 -15.13
N VAL A 45 7.55 -3.76 -14.16
CA VAL A 45 6.29 -4.50 -14.28
C VAL A 45 5.28 -3.98 -13.27
N CYS A 46 4.04 -3.82 -13.70
CA CYS A 46 2.93 -3.45 -12.80
C CYS A 46 2.46 -4.65 -11.96
N SER A 47 2.29 -4.44 -10.66
CA SER A 47 1.89 -5.49 -9.71
C SER A 47 0.49 -6.06 -9.97
N ILE A 48 -0.46 -5.23 -10.45
CA ILE A 48 -1.85 -5.65 -10.71
C ILE A 48 -2.05 -6.05 -12.17
N THR A 49 -1.66 -5.17 -13.11
CA THR A 49 -1.95 -5.35 -14.55
C THR A 49 -0.87 -6.10 -15.31
N LYS A 50 0.27 -6.40 -14.68
CA LYS A 50 1.43 -7.06 -15.30
C LYS A 50 1.96 -6.34 -16.55
N ALA A 51 1.64 -5.05 -16.70
CA ALA A 51 2.13 -4.21 -17.79
C ALA A 51 3.66 -4.20 -17.76
N LYS A 52 4.29 -4.56 -18.88
CA LYS A 52 5.73 -4.72 -19.05
C LYS A 52 6.23 -3.85 -20.22
N PRO A 53 7.54 -3.55 -20.31
CA PRO A 53 8.09 -2.83 -21.45
C PRO A 53 7.90 -3.66 -22.72
N SER A 54 7.47 -3.01 -23.80
CA SER A 54 7.34 -3.64 -25.11
C SER A 54 8.36 -3.06 -26.08
N GLN A 55 8.81 -3.88 -27.03
CA GLN A 55 9.63 -3.42 -28.14
C GLN A 55 8.74 -3.00 -29.31
N GLY A 56 9.20 -2.03 -30.10
CA GLY A 56 8.63 -1.71 -31.40
C GLY A 56 9.59 -0.82 -32.18
N SER A 57 9.08 -0.12 -33.18
CA SER A 57 9.91 0.70 -34.06
C SER A 57 9.30 2.07 -34.33
N VAL A 58 10.16 3.05 -34.64
CA VAL A 58 9.77 4.36 -35.16
C VAL A 58 10.23 4.47 -36.60
N ILE A 59 9.31 4.86 -37.47
CA ILE A 59 9.60 5.12 -38.88
C ILE A 59 9.90 6.61 -39.01
N HIS A 60 11.13 6.93 -39.40
CA HIS A 60 11.50 8.30 -39.73
C HIS A 60 11.08 8.60 -41.17
N ARG A 61 10.21 9.59 -41.35
CA ARG A 61 9.77 10.08 -42.66
C ARG A 61 10.35 11.47 -42.93
N ARG A 62 10.68 11.76 -44.19
CA ARG A 62 11.11 13.09 -44.65
C ARG A 62 10.07 13.70 -45.58
N GLY A 63 10.01 15.03 -45.59
CA GLY A 63 9.10 15.80 -46.43
C GLY A 63 7.75 16.09 -45.77
N LEU A 64 6.99 16.98 -46.41
CA LEU A 64 5.63 17.33 -46.02
C LEU A 64 4.64 16.40 -46.72
N ALA A 65 3.51 16.13 -46.05
CA ALA A 65 2.43 15.37 -46.67
C ALA A 65 1.82 16.16 -47.85
N LYS A 66 1.34 15.46 -48.89
CA LYS A 66 0.70 16.10 -50.06
C LYS A 66 -0.44 17.04 -49.69
N LYS A 67 -1.24 16.65 -48.68
CA LYS A 67 -2.32 17.48 -48.12
C LYS A 67 -1.87 18.82 -47.53
N ARG A 68 -0.59 18.96 -47.17
CA ARG A 68 0.01 20.20 -46.65
C ARG A 68 0.81 20.95 -47.73
N GLY A 69 0.57 20.65 -49.00
CA GLY A 69 1.27 21.29 -50.13
C GLY A 69 2.69 20.76 -50.40
N GLY A 70 3.08 19.62 -49.81
CA GLY A 70 4.38 18.98 -50.06
C GLY A 70 4.35 17.96 -51.21
N ILE A 71 5.53 17.50 -51.65
CA ILE A 71 5.65 16.45 -52.68
C ILE A 71 5.18 15.07 -52.15
N GLY A 72 5.31 14.82 -50.85
CA GLY A 72 4.96 13.55 -50.19
C GLY A 72 5.96 13.15 -49.11
N GLN A 73 5.58 12.22 -48.24
CA GLN A 73 6.44 11.71 -47.16
C GLN A 73 7.14 10.41 -47.55
N HIS A 74 8.46 10.45 -47.74
CA HIS A 74 9.29 9.26 -48.01
C HIS A 74 9.85 8.65 -46.71
N VAL A 75 9.94 7.32 -46.65
CA VAL A 75 10.51 6.60 -45.49
C VAL A 75 12.03 6.63 -45.56
N THR A 76 12.68 7.15 -44.53
CA THR A 76 14.15 7.27 -44.48
C THR A 76 14.79 6.08 -43.79
N LYS A 77 14.29 5.71 -42.61
CA LYS A 77 14.80 4.57 -41.83
C LYS A 77 13.77 4.11 -40.80
N VAL A 78 13.86 2.85 -40.43
CA VAL A 78 13.09 2.26 -39.33
C VAL A 78 14.05 1.97 -38.20
N VAL A 79 13.79 2.54 -37.02
CA VAL A 79 14.67 2.43 -35.84
C VAL A 79 13.93 1.71 -34.73
N ALA A 80 14.56 0.73 -34.09
CA ALA A 80 14.00 0.03 -32.94
C ALA A 80 13.91 0.95 -31.72
N ARG A 81 12.84 0.81 -30.93
CA ARG A 81 12.66 1.50 -29.66
C ARG A 81 11.93 0.64 -28.63
N THR A 82 12.15 0.94 -27.37
CA THR A 82 11.42 0.32 -26.25
C THR A 82 10.37 1.28 -25.69
N PHE A 83 9.15 0.79 -25.52
CA PHE A 83 8.05 1.51 -24.87
C PHE A 83 7.99 1.12 -23.39
N PHE A 84 8.14 2.11 -22.52
CA PHE A 84 8.04 1.90 -21.08
C PHE A 84 6.62 2.21 -20.57
N PRO A 85 6.04 1.35 -19.72
CA PRO A 85 4.80 1.68 -19.03
C PRO A 85 5.04 2.83 -18.03
N ASN A 86 4.08 3.76 -17.92
CA ASN A 86 4.09 4.81 -16.90
C ASN A 86 3.76 4.20 -15.52
N LEU A 87 4.79 3.65 -14.86
CA LEU A 87 4.70 3.04 -13.54
C LEU A 87 4.89 4.11 -12.46
N GLN A 88 3.95 4.17 -11.54
CA GLN A 88 3.96 5.08 -10.41
C GLN A 88 3.87 4.29 -9.11
N THR A 89 4.64 4.72 -8.12
CA THR A 89 4.56 4.19 -6.76
C THR A 89 3.43 4.88 -6.01
N LYS A 90 2.44 4.12 -5.55
CA LYS A 90 1.31 4.65 -4.78
C LYS A 90 1.02 3.77 -3.57
N ARG A 91 0.52 4.41 -2.51
CA ARG A 91 0.05 3.76 -1.28
C ARG A 91 -1.47 3.61 -1.36
N ILE A 92 -1.97 2.41 -1.10
CA ILE A 92 -3.40 2.10 -1.09
C ILE A 92 -3.77 1.67 0.33
N TRP A 93 -4.86 2.24 0.85
CA TRP A 93 -5.46 1.79 2.10
C TRP A 93 -6.32 0.55 1.86
N VAL A 94 -6.09 -0.50 2.64
CA VAL A 94 -6.90 -1.72 2.61
C VAL A 94 -7.69 -1.79 3.92
N PRO A 95 -9.03 -1.68 3.86
CA PRO A 95 -9.85 -1.63 5.07
C PRO A 95 -9.83 -2.95 5.86
N GLU A 96 -9.83 -4.10 5.18
CA GLU A 96 -9.86 -5.43 5.83
C GLU A 96 -8.63 -5.70 6.71
N GLU A 97 -7.48 -5.20 6.30
CA GLU A 97 -6.20 -5.43 6.97
C GLU A 97 -5.76 -4.22 7.82
N ASN A 98 -6.58 -3.15 7.85
CA ASN A 98 -6.29 -1.86 8.49
C ASN A 98 -4.86 -1.36 8.23
N ARG A 99 -4.36 -1.54 6.99
CA ARG A 99 -2.98 -1.20 6.62
C ARG A 99 -2.86 -0.51 5.27
N PHE A 100 -1.77 0.23 5.13
CA PHE A 100 -1.34 0.80 3.86
C PHE A 100 -0.43 -0.17 3.12
N VAL A 101 -0.80 -0.54 1.89
CA VAL A 101 0.06 -1.34 1.00
C VAL A 101 0.68 -0.41 -0.05
N THR A 102 2.01 -0.46 -0.18
CA THR A 102 2.73 0.30 -1.22
C THR A 102 2.91 -0.57 -2.46
N VAL A 103 2.42 -0.11 -3.61
CA VAL A 103 2.47 -0.87 -4.88
C VAL A 103 2.94 -0.01 -6.04
N LYS A 104 3.69 -0.62 -6.97
CA LYS A 104 3.97 -0.03 -8.29
C LYS A 104 2.83 -0.33 -9.25
N LEU A 105 2.16 0.72 -9.70
CA LEU A 105 0.94 0.64 -10.51
C LEU A 105 1.02 1.50 -11.77
N THR A 106 0.30 1.08 -12.80
CA THR A 106 -0.01 1.95 -13.95
C THR A 106 -1.26 2.77 -13.65
N ALA A 107 -1.46 3.85 -14.42
CA ALA A 107 -2.70 4.64 -14.35
C ALA A 107 -3.97 3.78 -14.59
N ARG A 108 -3.88 2.77 -15.48
CA ARG A 108 -4.97 1.81 -15.70
C ARG A 108 -5.26 0.96 -14.46
N ALA A 109 -4.21 0.50 -13.78
CA ALA A 109 -4.37 -0.27 -12.54
C ALA A 109 -5.02 0.56 -11.43
N LEU A 110 -4.71 1.86 -11.34
CA LEU A 110 -5.37 2.75 -10.39
C LEU A 110 -6.89 2.83 -10.65
N LYS A 111 -7.30 2.98 -11.92
CA LYS A 111 -8.73 2.94 -12.29
C LYS A 111 -9.39 1.62 -11.92
N THR A 112 -8.70 0.49 -12.08
CA THR A 112 -9.22 -0.83 -11.69
C THR A 112 -9.42 -0.95 -10.19
N VAL A 113 -8.47 -0.47 -9.38
CA VAL A 113 -8.58 -0.46 -7.92
C VAL A 113 -9.79 0.36 -7.46
N THR A 114 -9.99 1.54 -8.05
CA THR A 114 -11.15 2.38 -7.72
C THR A 114 -12.47 1.72 -8.10
N LYS A 115 -12.53 0.99 -9.21
CA LYS A 115 -13.77 0.33 -9.68
C LYS A 115 -14.13 -0.94 -8.89
N ASN A 116 -13.15 -1.80 -8.62
CA ASN A 116 -13.39 -3.14 -8.07
C ASN A 116 -13.12 -3.22 -6.55
N GLY A 117 -12.58 -2.15 -5.95
CA GLY A 117 -12.11 -2.14 -4.57
C GLY A 117 -10.67 -2.65 -4.40
N ALA A 118 -10.01 -2.18 -3.34
CA ALA A 118 -8.61 -2.50 -3.05
C ALA A 118 -8.42 -3.98 -2.71
N PHE A 119 -9.26 -4.54 -1.84
CA PHE A 119 -9.12 -5.90 -1.33
C PHE A 119 -9.23 -6.97 -2.43
N ALA A 120 -10.32 -6.95 -3.21
CA ALA A 120 -10.55 -7.90 -4.30
C ALA A 120 -9.44 -7.85 -5.36
N THR A 121 -8.97 -6.64 -5.68
CA THR A 121 -7.94 -6.44 -6.70
C THR A 121 -6.57 -6.93 -6.24
N LEU A 122 -6.21 -6.71 -4.97
CA LEU A 122 -4.93 -7.15 -4.40
C LEU A 122 -4.89 -8.67 -4.16
N LYS A 123 -6.00 -9.27 -3.69
CA LYS A 123 -6.14 -10.73 -3.57
C LYS A 123 -5.99 -11.42 -4.93
N LYS A 124 -6.62 -10.87 -5.97
CA LYS A 124 -6.49 -11.39 -7.35
C LYS A 124 -5.05 -11.30 -7.89
N ALA A 125 -4.30 -10.30 -7.43
CA ALA A 125 -2.91 -10.10 -7.84
C ALA A 125 -1.92 -10.98 -7.04
N GLY A 126 -2.36 -11.67 -5.99
CA GLY A 126 -1.49 -12.47 -5.11
C GLY A 126 -0.55 -11.62 -4.26
N LEU A 127 -0.97 -10.39 -3.93
CA LEU A 127 -0.24 -9.45 -3.06
C LEU A 127 -0.72 -9.50 -1.61
N LEU A 128 -1.70 -10.37 -1.33
CA LEU A 128 -2.30 -10.73 -0.06
C LEU A 128 -2.51 -12.25 -0.06
#